data_AF-X0XU15-F1
#
_entry.id   AF-X0XU15-F1
#
_cell.length_a   1.000
_cell.length_b   1.000
_cell.length_c   1.000
_cell.angle_alpha   90.00
_cell.angle_beta   90.00
_cell.angle_gamma   90.00
#
_symmetry.space_group_name_H-M   'P 1'
#
loop_
_entity.id
_entity.type
_entity.pdbx_description
1 polymer ?
#
loop_
_entity_poly.entity_id
_entity_poly.type
_entity_poly.pdbx_seq_one_letter_code
_entity_poly.pdbx_strand_id
1 'polypeptide(L)' 'MKSDLITALRQNHALEHATVSLLARKLDSNVRIIGKSTFDGFYIYGNVPSKAVREAA' A
#
# COMPACT_ATOMS: atom_id res chain seq x y z
N MET A 1 9.92 -0.48 -22.63
CA MET A 1 8.46 -0.41 -22.90
C MET A 1 7.62 -1.67 -22.57
N LYS A 2 8.18 -2.77 -22.04
CA LYS A 2 7.43 -3.76 -21.22
C LYS A 2 8.11 -4.00 -19.88
N SER A 3 9.46 -3.94 -19.88
CA SER A 3 10.29 -3.83 -18.67
C SER A 3 9.79 -2.77 -17.70
N ASP A 4 9.38 -1.60 -18.22
CA ASP A 4 8.97 -0.47 -17.39
C ASP A 4 7.68 -0.75 -16.61
N LEU A 5 6.73 -1.49 -17.18
CA LEU A 5 5.49 -1.83 -16.48
C LEU A 5 5.74 -2.79 -15.32
N ILE A 6 6.56 -3.83 -15.52
CA ILE A 6 6.90 -4.75 -14.43
C ILE A 6 7.74 -4.06 -13.36
N THR A 7 8.67 -3.19 -13.75
CA THR A 7 9.45 -2.37 -12.81
C THR A 7 8.54 -1.43 -12.01
N ALA A 8 7.62 -0.72 -12.68
CA ALA A 8 6.66 0.16 -12.03
C ALA A 8 5.75 -0.61 -11.05
N LEU A 9 5.22 -1.77 -11.47
CA LEU A 9 4.43 -2.63 -10.58
C LEU A 9 5.23 -3.03 -9.33
N ARG A 10 6.49 -3.43 -9.48
CA ARG A 10 7.36 -3.82 -8.35
C ARG A 10 7.66 -2.65 -7.42
N GLN A 11 7.89 -1.46 -7.96
CA GLN A 11 8.10 -0.24 -7.17
C GLN A 11 6.84 0.12 -6.38
N ASN A 12 5.68 0.11 -7.03
CA ASN A 12 4.40 0.36 -6.39
C ASN A 12 4.08 -0.69 -5.31
N HIS A 13 4.41 -1.95 -5.55
CA HIS A 13 4.26 -3.02 -4.57
C HIS A 13 5.15 -2.83 -3.34
N ALA A 14 6.39 -2.35 -3.52
CA ALA A 14 7.24 -2.00 -2.39
C ALA A 14 6.66 -0.84 -1.56
N LEU A 15 6.13 0.19 -2.21
CA LEU A 15 5.45 1.32 -1.54
C LEU A 15 4.18 0.88 -0.81
N GLU A 16 3.39 -0.03 -1.40
CA GLU A 16 2.23 -0.63 -0.75
C GLU A 16 2.63 -1.34 0.55
N HIS A 17 3.64 -2.21 0.51
CA HIS A 17 4.11 -2.92 1.70
C HIS A 17 4.65 -1.97 2.77
N ALA A 18 5.34 -0.90 2.39
CA ALA A 18 5.78 0.14 3.32
C ALA A 18 4.57 0.84 3.98
N THR A 19 3.56 1.20 3.19
CA THR A 19 2.32 1.83 3.67
C THR A 19 1.57 0.92 4.64
N VAL A 20 1.37 -0.35 4.30
CA VAL A 20 0.72 -1.35 5.17
C VAL A 20 1.51 -1.51 6.47
N SER A 21 2.85 -1.55 6.40
CA SER A 21 3.70 -1.68 7.58
C SER A 21 3.58 -0.49 8.52
N LEU A 22 3.50 0.74 7.98
CA LEU A 22 3.29 1.95 8.77
C LEU A 22 1.87 2.00 9.36
N LEU A 23 0.85 1.61 8.60
CA LEU A 23 -0.52 1.49 9.09
C LEU A 23 -0.63 0.47 10.22
N ALA A 24 -0.01 -0.71 10.09
CA ALA A 24 -0.01 -1.74 11.12
C ALA A 24 0.77 -1.34 12.39
N ARG A 25 1.71 -0.40 12.29
CA ARG A 25 2.39 0.19 13.45
C ARG A 25 1.58 1.29 14.12
N LYS A 26 0.83 2.06 13.33
CA LYS A 26 0.05 3.22 13.78
C LYS A 26 -1.32 2.83 14.32
N LEU A 27 -1.92 1.83 13.72
CA LEU A 27 -3.20 1.25 14.08
C LEU A 27 -2.92 -0.04 14.87
N ASP A 28 -3.72 -0.34 15.89
CA ASP A 28 -3.53 -1.52 16.71
C ASP A 28 -3.39 -2.82 15.89
N SER A 29 -2.73 -3.82 16.45
CA SER A 29 -2.36 -5.09 15.79
C SER A 29 -3.51 -5.93 15.22
N ASN A 30 -4.77 -5.54 15.49
CA ASN A 30 -5.96 -6.23 15.00
C ASN A 30 -6.52 -5.65 13.68
N VAL A 31 -5.84 -4.66 13.10
CA VAL A 31 -6.30 -4.06 11.84
C VAL A 31 -6.09 -5.04 10.68
N ARG A 32 -7.17 -5.34 9.95
CA ARG A 32 -7.15 -6.21 8.77
C ARG A 32 -7.10 -5.36 7.52
N ILE A 33 -6.00 -5.46 6.78
CA ILE A 33 -5.73 -4.70 5.56
C ILE A 33 -5.40 -5.65 4.43
N ILE A 34 -5.92 -5.36 3.25
CA ILE A 34 -5.53 -6.00 1.99
C ILE A 34 -4.93 -4.91 1.09
N GLY A 35 -3.72 -5.15 0.59
CA GLY A 35 -3.09 -4.32 -0.42
C GLY A 35 -3.25 -4.91 -1.83
N LYS A 36 -3.32 -4.05 -2.84
CA LYS A 36 -3.33 -4.45 -4.26
C LYS A 36 -2.56 -3.46 -5.12
N SER A 37 -1.42 -3.89 -5.65
CA SER A 37 -0.55 -3.04 -6.46
C SER A 37 -0.98 -3.02 -7.92
N THR A 38 -0.76 -1.88 -8.57
CA THR A 38 -1.02 -1.66 -10.00
C THR A 38 0.20 -1.02 -10.67
N PHE A 39 0.13 -0.79 -11.98
CA PHE A 39 1.22 -0.17 -12.74
C PHE A 39 1.38 1.33 -12.44
N ASP A 40 0.38 1.96 -11.83
CA ASP A 40 0.27 3.40 -11.58
C ASP A 40 0.06 3.75 -10.09
N GLY A 41 0.09 2.76 -9.20
CA GLY A 41 -0.04 2.96 -7.75
C GLY A 41 -0.44 1.68 -7.03
N PHE A 42 -1.24 1.82 -5.98
CA PHE A 42 -1.78 0.70 -5.23
C PHE A 42 -3.09 1.08 -4.53
N TYR A 43 -3.86 0.07 -4.15
CA TYR A 43 -5.11 0.19 -3.40
C TYR A 43 -4.96 -0.45 -2.02
N ILE A 44 -5.64 0.13 -1.04
CA ILE A 44 -5.76 -0.38 0.32
C ILE A 44 -7.24 -0.65 0.61
N TYR A 45 -7.57 -1.88 0.98
CA TYR A 45 -8.90 -2.29 1.40
C TYR A 45 -8.88 -2.65 2.89
N GLY A 46 -9.85 -2.15 3.63
CA GLY A 46 -10.00 -2.40 5.05
C GLY A 46 -10.77 -1.29 5.73
N ASN A 47 -11.19 -1.53 6.98
CA ASN A 47 -11.78 -0.48 7.80
C ASN A 47 -10.67 0.39 8.41
N VAL A 48 -10.02 1.21 7.57
CA VAL A 48 -8.91 2.08 7.96
C VAL A 48 -9.23 3.55 7.62
N PRO A 49 -8.95 4.51 8.51
CA PRO A 49 -9.20 5.92 8.21
C PRO A 49 -8.37 6.40 7.02
N SER A 50 -9.00 7.02 6.02
CA SER A 50 -8.30 7.52 4.82
C SER A 50 -7.19 8.52 5.14
N LYS A 51 -7.33 9.29 6.24
CA LYS A 51 -6.28 10.19 6.73
C LYS A 51 -5.01 9.43 7.14
N ALA A 52 -5.16 8.30 7.85
CA ALA A 52 -4.04 7.48 8.26
C ALA A 52 -3.34 6.85 7.04
N VAL A 53 -4.11 6.44 6.02
CA VAL A 53 -3.56 5.93 4.75
C VAL A 53 -2.72 7.01 4.07
N ARG A 54 -3.23 8.25 3.97
CA ARG A 54 -2.51 9.36 3.34
C ARG A 54 -1.22 9.78 4.09
N GLU A 55 -1.16 9.58 5.40
CA GLU A 55 0.05 9.88 6.19
C GLU A 55 1.10 8.76 6.11
N ALA A 56 0.72 7.57 5.65
CA ALA A 56 1.57 6.40 5.57
C ALA A 56 2.09 6.10 4.15
N ALA A 57 1.49 6.70 3.13
CA ALA A 57 1.84 6.56 1.71
C ALA A 57 2.69 7.74 1.23
#